data_AF-B2BGN6-F1
#
_entry.id   AF-B2BGN6-F1
#
_cell.length_a   1.000
_cell.length_b   1.000
_cell.length_c   1.000
_cell.angle_alpha   90.00
_cell.angle_beta   90.00
_cell.angle_gamma   90.00
#
_symmetry.space_group_name_H-M   'P 1'
#
loop_
_entity.id
_entity.type
_entity.pdbx_description
1 polymer ?
#
loop_
_entity_poly.entity_id
_entity_poly.type
_entity_poly.pdbx_seq_one_letter_code
_entity_poly.pdbx_strand_id
1 'polypeptide(L)'
;CFGPAYEFAFILDADMRKRKVRHKFKMTYVSSEPYVGHLGLGGVGDSKGMLESELRNHHINWLVNAKTHKVEAGKMHVTEMTAKGEVEKEHVIDFDFAMMLPAFEGVDAVAAVEGLCNPRGFVIVDELHRSPKYKNIYSAGVCIAIPPLEVTPVATGMPKTGYMTESMATRS
;
A
#
# COMPACT_ATOMS: atom_id res chain seq x y z
N CYS A 1 -2.05 -1.81 0.73
CA CYS A 1 -1.69 -3.23 0.91
C CYS A 1 -0.17 -3.29 0.75
N PHE A 2 0.60 -3.40 1.84
CA PHE A 2 2.06 -3.22 1.80
C PHE A 2 2.83 -4.53 1.92
N GLY A 3 2.28 -5.52 2.64
CA GLY A 3 2.91 -6.84 2.83
C GLY A 3 3.41 -7.49 1.54
N PRO A 4 2.60 -7.57 0.46
CA PRO A 4 3.05 -8.16 -0.80
C PRO A 4 4.22 -7.43 -1.48
N ALA A 5 4.41 -6.13 -1.22
CA ALA A 5 5.56 -5.39 -1.76
C ALA A 5 6.86 -5.82 -1.08
N TYR A 6 6.85 -5.96 0.25
CA TYR A 6 7.96 -6.52 1.01
C TYR A 6 8.25 -7.98 0.58
N GLU A 7 7.20 -8.80 0.51
CA GLU A 7 7.31 -10.20 0.10
C GLU A 7 7.96 -10.33 -1.28
N PHE A 8 7.47 -9.58 -2.27
CA PHE A 8 8.02 -9.63 -3.62
C PHE A 8 9.49 -9.19 -3.66
N ALA A 9 9.86 -8.13 -2.92
CA ALA A 9 11.24 -7.67 -2.84
C ALA A 9 12.17 -8.75 -2.28
N PHE A 10 11.76 -9.45 -1.22
CA PHE A 10 12.55 -10.52 -0.61
C PHE A 10 12.60 -11.79 -1.48
N ILE A 11 11.51 -12.17 -2.14
CA ILE A 11 11.49 -13.32 -3.07
C ILE A 11 12.41 -13.05 -4.26
N LEU A 12 12.38 -11.84 -4.82
CA LEU A 12 13.24 -11.47 -5.94
C LEU A 12 14.72 -11.47 -5.53
N ASP A 13 15.06 -10.92 -4.35
CA ASP A 13 16.42 -10.99 -3.81
C ASP A 13 16.87 -12.46 -3.61
N ALA A 14 16.03 -13.30 -3.02
CA ALA A 14 16.31 -14.71 -2.77
C ALA A 14 16.55 -15.49 -4.08
N ASP A 15 15.72 -15.29 -5.10
CA ASP A 15 15.91 -15.92 -6.41
C ASP A 15 17.21 -15.47 -7.09
N MET A 16 17.52 -14.17 -7.07
CA MET A 16 18.78 -13.65 -7.62
C MET A 16 20.02 -14.16 -6.87
N ARG A 17 19.93 -14.35 -5.54
CA ARG A 17 21.00 -14.96 -4.73
C ARG A 17 21.17 -16.44 -5.06
N LYS A 18 20.08 -17.19 -5.19
CA LYS A 18 20.10 -18.60 -5.61
C LYS A 18 20.78 -18.78 -6.97
N ARG A 19 20.53 -17.85 -7.89
CA ARG A 19 21.18 -17.79 -9.21
C ARG A 19 22.59 -17.19 -9.20
N LYS A 20 23.07 -16.73 -8.04
CA LYS A 20 24.38 -16.09 -7.85
C LYS A 20 24.59 -14.82 -8.68
N VAL A 21 23.52 -14.08 -8.99
CA VAL A 21 23.57 -12.84 -9.80
C VAL A 21 23.19 -11.58 -9.01
N ARG A 22 22.76 -11.69 -7.75
CA ARG A 22 22.30 -10.56 -6.92
C ARG A 22 23.27 -9.37 -6.86
N HIS A 23 24.57 -9.62 -6.86
CA HIS A 23 25.62 -8.60 -6.81
C HIS A 23 25.69 -7.72 -8.06
N LYS A 24 25.07 -8.14 -9.18
CA LYS A 24 25.04 -7.39 -10.44
C LYS A 24 23.97 -6.30 -10.46
N PHE A 25 23.03 -6.33 -9.51
CA PHE A 25 21.85 -5.47 -9.51
C PHE A 25 21.76 -4.64 -8.23
N LYS A 26 21.24 -3.42 -8.38
CA LYS A 26 20.84 -2.57 -7.24
C LYS A 26 19.35 -2.77 -7.00
N MET A 27 18.92 -2.69 -5.75
CA MET A 27 17.51 -2.79 -5.38
C MET A 27 17.14 -1.62 -4.46
N THR A 28 16.00 -1.01 -4.76
CA THR A 28 15.43 0.09 -3.96
C THR A 28 13.96 -0.21 -3.70
N TYR A 29 13.56 -0.22 -2.44
CA TYR A 29 12.17 -0.32 -2.01
C TYR A 29 11.57 1.09 -1.85
N VAL A 30 10.62 1.45 -2.69
CA VAL A 30 9.95 2.76 -2.65
C VAL A 30 8.56 2.58 -2.08
N SER A 31 8.21 3.32 -1.02
CA SER A 31 6.91 3.20 -0.36
C SER A 31 6.36 4.55 0.09
N SER A 32 5.02 4.65 0.04
CA SER A 32 4.27 5.77 0.63
C SER A 32 4.17 5.68 2.15
N GLU A 33 4.60 4.58 2.76
CA GLU A 33 4.63 4.44 4.22
C GLU A 33 5.49 5.54 4.87
N PRO A 34 5.13 6.04 6.06
CA PRO A 34 5.93 7.05 6.77
C PRO A 34 7.27 6.50 7.30
N TYR A 35 7.34 5.19 7.48
CA TYR A 35 8.54 4.44 7.85
C TYR A 35 8.37 2.98 7.40
N VAL A 36 9.48 2.25 7.28
CA VAL A 36 9.46 0.83 6.88
C VAL A 36 8.69 0.01 7.92
N GLY A 37 7.72 -0.80 7.48
CA GLY A 37 6.94 -1.65 8.38
C GLY A 37 5.75 -0.95 9.04
N HIS A 38 5.36 0.24 8.57
CA HIS A 38 4.10 0.86 8.98
C HIS A 38 2.88 0.00 8.58
N LEU A 39 2.95 -0.67 7.42
CA LEU A 39 1.98 -1.63 6.88
C LEU A 39 0.55 -1.08 6.66
N GLY A 40 0.35 0.23 6.80
CA GLY A 40 -0.97 0.86 6.79
C GLY A 40 -1.75 0.66 8.10
N LEU A 41 -1.06 0.24 9.17
CA LEU A 41 -1.64 -0.14 10.46
C LEU A 41 -1.01 0.61 11.64
N GLY A 42 -0.14 1.59 11.40
CA GLY A 42 0.65 2.20 12.48
C GLY A 42 1.78 1.29 13.00
N GLY A 43 2.14 0.24 12.23
CA GLY A 43 3.05 -0.82 12.66
C GLY A 43 2.35 -1.93 13.45
N VAL A 44 2.91 -3.15 13.38
CA VAL A 44 2.45 -4.32 14.15
C VAL A 44 3.62 -4.91 14.91
N GLY A 45 3.58 -4.86 16.24
CA GLY A 45 4.73 -5.26 17.08
C GLY A 45 6.01 -4.51 16.67
N ASP A 46 7.13 -5.21 16.53
CA ASP A 46 8.40 -4.66 16.03
C ASP A 46 8.58 -4.82 14.50
N SER A 47 7.48 -4.72 13.74
CA SER A 47 7.54 -4.73 12.27
C SER A 47 8.56 -3.73 11.70
N LYS A 48 8.71 -2.55 12.33
CA LYS A 48 9.71 -1.55 11.93
C LYS A 48 11.14 -2.06 12.08
N GLY A 49 11.55 -2.44 13.29
CA GLY A 49 12.92 -2.89 13.55
C GLY A 49 13.27 -4.13 12.75
N MET A 50 12.33 -5.08 12.66
CA MET A 50 12.48 -6.29 11.87
C MET A 50 12.68 -6.00 10.38
N LEU A 51 11.75 -5.30 9.73
CA LEU A 51 11.81 -5.08 8.27
C LEU A 51 12.96 -4.16 7.87
N GLU A 52 13.28 -3.14 8.66
CA GLU A 52 14.48 -2.33 8.40
C GLU A 52 15.76 -3.16 8.49
N SER A 53 15.84 -4.09 9.45
CA SER A 53 17.00 -4.98 9.59
C SER A 53 17.12 -5.94 8.42
N GLU A 54 16.02 -6.54 7.99
CA GLU A 54 16.01 -7.42 6.82
C GLU A 54 16.37 -6.68 5.53
N LEU A 55 15.83 -5.48 5.28
CA LEU A 55 16.24 -4.69 4.11
C LEU A 55 17.74 -4.40 4.12
N ARG A 56 18.34 -4.05 5.27
CA ARG A 56 19.80 -3.85 5.40
C ARG A 56 20.58 -5.13 5.15
N ASN A 57 20.20 -6.24 5.78
CA ASN A 57 20.85 -7.55 5.61
C ASN A 57 20.85 -7.98 4.14
N HIS A 58 19.77 -7.65 3.42
CA HIS A 58 19.61 -7.96 2.00
C HIS A 58 20.17 -6.88 1.06
N HIS A 59 20.78 -5.81 1.59
CA HIS A 59 21.38 -4.71 0.83
C HIS A 59 20.36 -4.07 -0.14
N ILE A 60 19.14 -3.89 0.34
CA ILE A 60 18.05 -3.21 -0.35
C ILE A 60 17.95 -1.81 0.26
N ASN A 61 18.20 -0.78 -0.56
CA ASN A 61 17.97 0.60 -0.13
C ASN A 61 16.46 0.88 -0.06
N TRP A 62 16.02 1.90 0.66
CA TRP A 62 14.61 2.27 0.65
C TRP A 62 14.40 3.78 0.65
N LEU A 63 13.22 4.17 0.16
CA LEU A 63 12.68 5.52 0.16
C LEU A 63 11.26 5.45 0.71
N VAL A 64 11.00 6.17 1.81
CA VAL A 64 9.71 6.26 2.51
C VAL A 64 9.15 7.67 2.37
N ASN A 65 7.91 7.91 2.83
CA ASN A 65 7.17 9.14 2.54
C ASN A 65 7.18 9.49 1.04
N ALA A 66 7.17 8.47 0.20
CA ALA A 66 7.46 8.60 -1.21
C ALA A 66 6.16 8.59 -2.03
N LYS A 67 5.92 9.64 -2.81
CA LYS A 67 4.82 9.73 -3.76
C LYS A 67 5.34 9.56 -5.18
N THR A 68 4.95 8.46 -5.83
CA THR A 68 5.28 8.25 -7.25
C THR A 68 4.28 9.01 -8.12
N HIS A 69 4.79 9.89 -8.98
CA HIS A 69 3.97 10.74 -9.85
C HIS A 69 3.88 10.20 -11.27
N LYS A 70 4.98 9.66 -11.77
CA LYS A 70 5.11 9.26 -13.16
C LYS A 70 6.09 8.12 -13.28
N VAL A 71 5.75 7.15 -14.10
CA VAL A 71 6.64 6.07 -14.52
C VAL A 71 6.78 6.14 -16.03
N GLU A 72 8.01 6.21 -16.50
CA GLU A 72 8.39 6.18 -17.91
C GLU A 72 9.32 4.99 -18.15
N ALA A 73 9.70 4.76 -19.40
CA ALA A 73 10.65 3.71 -19.75
C ALA A 73 11.97 3.90 -18.96
N GLY A 74 12.19 3.00 -18.00
CA GLY A 74 13.37 2.94 -17.15
C GLY A 74 13.52 4.05 -16.12
N LYS A 75 12.50 4.90 -15.89
CA LYS A 75 12.57 6.02 -14.94
C LYS A 75 11.31 6.20 -14.12
N MET A 76 11.47 6.34 -12.82
CA MET A 76 10.39 6.62 -11.87
C MET A 76 10.61 7.99 -11.24
N HIS A 77 9.62 8.87 -11.34
CA HIS A 77 9.63 10.21 -10.75
C HIS A 77 8.90 10.15 -9.41
N VAL A 78 9.63 10.46 -8.34
CA VAL A 78 9.17 10.27 -6.96
C VAL A 78 9.45 11.53 -6.14
N THR A 79 8.42 12.03 -5.46
CA THR A 79 8.55 13.12 -4.50
C THR A 79 8.58 12.54 -3.09
N GLU A 80 9.68 12.76 -2.38
CA GLU A 80 9.81 12.47 -0.96
C GLU A 80 9.21 13.63 -0.16
N MET A 81 8.37 13.29 0.82
CA MET A 81 7.68 14.24 1.66
C MET A 81 8.26 14.24 3.08
N THR A 82 8.32 15.41 3.71
CA THR A 82 8.63 15.53 5.14
C THR A 82 7.50 14.95 5.98
N ALA A 83 7.75 14.73 7.27
CA ALA A 83 6.71 14.32 8.23
C ALA A 83 5.51 15.30 8.31
N LYS A 84 5.67 16.55 7.85
CA LYS A 84 4.59 17.56 7.80
C LYS A 84 3.78 17.53 6.50
N GLY A 85 4.14 16.66 5.55
CA GLY A 85 3.51 16.61 4.23
C GLY A 85 3.99 17.71 3.28
N GLU A 86 5.15 18.30 3.54
CA GLU A 86 5.81 19.24 2.63
C GLU A 86 6.79 18.49 1.73
N VAL A 87 7.12 19.03 0.55
CA VAL A 87 8.12 18.41 -0.33
C VAL A 87 9.49 18.49 0.33
N GLU A 88 10.11 17.34 0.58
CA GLU A 88 11.49 17.24 1.07
C GLU A 88 12.47 17.19 -0.10
N LYS A 89 12.22 16.30 -1.06
CA LYS A 89 13.14 16.09 -2.18
C LYS A 89 12.44 15.44 -3.38
N GLU A 90 12.85 15.86 -4.58
CA GLU A 90 12.47 15.21 -5.83
C GLU A 90 13.55 14.20 -6.24
N HIS A 91 13.11 13.01 -6.65
CA HIS A 91 13.97 11.90 -7.08
C HIS A 91 13.57 11.42 -8.47
N VAL A 92 14.59 11.12 -9.27
CA VAL A 92 14.45 10.30 -10.48
C VAL A 92 15.19 9.00 -10.22
N ILE A 93 14.47 7.90 -10.14
CA ILE A 93 15.01 6.57 -9.88
C ILE A 93 15.06 5.80 -11.19
N ASP A 94 16.27 5.50 -11.65
CA ASP A 94 16.48 4.64 -12.81
C ASP A 94 16.21 3.17 -12.46
N PHE A 95 15.57 2.43 -13.36
CA PHE A 95 15.30 1.01 -13.18
C PHE A 95 15.34 0.23 -14.50
N ASP A 96 15.83 -1.00 -14.46
CA ASP A 96 15.66 -1.97 -15.56
C ASP A 96 14.36 -2.78 -15.39
N PHE A 97 13.92 -2.94 -14.14
CA PHE A 97 12.70 -3.63 -13.77
C PHE A 97 12.08 -2.95 -12.54
N ALA A 98 10.76 -2.74 -12.57
CA ALA A 98 10.02 -2.16 -11.47
C ALA A 98 8.68 -2.89 -11.27
N MET A 99 8.28 -3.03 -10.00
CA MET A 99 6.97 -3.49 -9.58
C MET A 99 6.48 -2.53 -8.50
N MET A 100 5.29 -1.96 -8.70
CA MET A 100 4.65 -1.06 -7.75
C MET A 100 3.24 -1.55 -7.47
N LEU A 101 2.84 -1.53 -6.21
CA LEU A 101 1.45 -1.80 -5.85
C LEU A 101 0.61 -0.53 -6.07
N PRO A 102 -0.42 -0.57 -6.92
CA PRO A 102 -1.28 0.58 -7.15
C PRO A 102 -2.15 0.87 -5.93
N ALA A 103 -2.63 2.11 -5.84
CA ALA A 103 -3.69 2.43 -4.91
C ALA A 103 -5.00 1.77 -5.37
N PHE A 104 -5.82 1.33 -4.42
CA PHE A 104 -7.14 0.77 -4.73
C PHE A 104 -8.20 1.87 -4.81
N GLU A 105 -9.17 1.66 -5.68
CA GLU A 105 -10.39 2.46 -5.81
C GLU A 105 -11.59 1.53 -6.03
N GLY A 106 -12.79 2.04 -5.79
CA GLY A 106 -14.00 1.32 -6.11
C GLY A 106 -14.20 1.22 -7.62
N VAL A 107 -14.73 0.09 -8.08
CA VAL A 107 -15.02 -0.13 -9.50
C VAL A 107 -16.12 0.81 -9.99
N ASP A 108 -15.99 1.30 -11.23
CA ASP A 108 -16.86 2.33 -11.82
C ASP A 108 -18.36 2.06 -11.66
N ALA A 109 -18.78 0.82 -11.92
CA ALA A 109 -20.19 0.42 -11.84
C ALA A 109 -20.78 0.63 -10.43
N VAL A 110 -19.97 0.46 -9.38
CA VAL A 110 -20.39 0.65 -7.99
C VAL A 110 -20.24 2.11 -7.58
N ALA A 111 -19.13 2.75 -7.96
CA ALA A 111 -18.84 4.14 -7.65
C ALA A 111 -19.86 5.12 -8.27
N ALA A 112 -20.44 4.77 -9.42
CA ALA A 112 -21.47 5.55 -10.10
C ALA A 112 -22.83 5.55 -9.38
N VAL A 113 -23.06 4.66 -8.39
CA VAL A 113 -24.32 4.62 -7.66
C VAL A 113 -24.38 5.79 -6.68
N GLU A 114 -25.26 6.75 -7.00
CA GLU A 114 -25.37 8.00 -6.25
C GLU A 114 -25.57 7.74 -4.74
N GLY A 115 -24.68 8.30 -3.92
CA GLY A 115 -24.74 8.22 -2.46
C GLY A 115 -24.46 6.84 -1.87
N LEU A 116 -24.00 5.87 -2.66
CA LEU A 116 -23.56 4.55 -2.16
C LEU A 116 -22.13 4.58 -1.64
N CYS A 117 -21.26 5.35 -2.29
CA CYS A 117 -19.82 5.32 -2.06
C CYS A 117 -19.25 6.65 -1.54
N ASN A 118 -18.05 6.57 -0.96
CA ASN A 118 -17.22 7.73 -0.70
C ASN A 118 -16.57 8.25 -2.00
N PRO A 119 -15.85 9.40 -1.99
CA PRO A 119 -15.22 9.95 -3.19
C PRO A 119 -14.21 9.04 -3.91
N ARG A 120 -13.74 7.96 -3.26
CA ARG A 120 -12.83 6.96 -3.84
C ARG A 120 -13.57 5.71 -4.35
N GLY A 121 -14.90 5.73 -4.39
CA GLY A 121 -15.72 4.63 -4.89
C GLY A 121 -15.93 3.48 -3.91
N PHE A 122 -15.44 3.57 -2.67
CA PHE A 122 -15.67 2.53 -1.66
C PHE A 122 -17.06 2.66 -1.03
N VAL A 123 -17.77 1.54 -0.89
CA VAL A 123 -19.15 1.49 -0.39
C VAL A 123 -19.20 1.90 1.08
N ILE A 124 -20.05 2.87 1.39
CA ILE A 124 -20.30 3.30 2.77
C ILE A 124 -21.25 2.30 3.42
N VAL A 125 -20.86 1.74 4.56
CA VAL A 125 -21.63 0.72 5.30
C VAL A 125 -21.79 1.08 6.76
N ASP A 126 -22.85 0.58 7.39
CA ASP A 126 -23.06 0.56 8.84
C ASP A 126 -22.31 -0.62 9.51
N GLU A 127 -22.46 -0.77 10.83
CA GLU A 127 -21.82 -1.84 11.61
C GLU A 127 -22.28 -3.27 11.21
N LEU A 128 -23.41 -3.37 10.51
CA LEU A 128 -23.95 -4.61 9.96
C LEU A 128 -23.61 -4.78 8.47
N HIS A 129 -22.61 -4.02 7.98
CA HIS A 129 -22.13 -4.08 6.61
C HIS A 129 -23.20 -3.76 5.54
N ARG A 130 -24.22 -2.99 5.92
CA ARG A 130 -25.31 -2.55 5.06
C ARG A 130 -25.16 -1.09 4.66
N SER A 131 -25.57 -0.73 3.45
CA SER A 131 -25.61 0.67 3.02
C SER A 131 -26.60 1.48 3.88
N PRO A 132 -26.18 2.64 4.43
CA PRO A 132 -27.10 3.53 5.12
C PRO A 132 -28.20 4.08 4.20
N LYS A 133 -27.90 4.34 2.91
CA LYS A 133 -28.82 4.89 1.90
C LYS A 133 -29.76 3.82 1.33
N TYR A 134 -29.23 2.63 1.00
CA TYR A 134 -29.98 1.55 0.35
C TYR A 134 -30.05 0.31 1.24
N LYS A 135 -31.18 0.09 1.93
CA LYS A 135 -31.30 -0.94 2.98
C LYS A 135 -31.23 -2.39 2.47
N ASN A 136 -31.30 -2.60 1.17
CA ASN A 136 -31.15 -3.90 0.51
C ASN A 136 -29.74 -4.12 -0.09
N ILE A 137 -28.82 -3.18 0.07
CA ILE A 137 -27.44 -3.29 -0.42
C ILE A 137 -26.52 -3.54 0.77
N TYR A 138 -25.73 -4.60 0.66
CA TYR A 138 -24.68 -4.97 1.61
C TYR A 138 -23.34 -5.01 0.87
N SER A 139 -22.25 -4.85 1.60
CA SER A 139 -20.90 -4.88 1.03
C SER A 139 -19.88 -5.41 2.03
N ALA A 140 -18.96 -6.24 1.56
CA ALA A 140 -17.95 -6.90 2.39
C ALA A 140 -16.60 -6.96 1.66
N GLY A 141 -15.50 -6.90 2.42
CA GLY A 141 -14.15 -7.02 1.90
C GLY A 141 -13.52 -5.70 1.46
N VAL A 142 -12.66 -5.75 0.44
CA VAL A 142 -11.82 -4.61 0.04
C VAL A 142 -12.65 -3.39 -0.44
N CYS A 143 -13.85 -3.63 -0.95
CA CYS A 143 -14.72 -2.61 -1.54
C CYS A 143 -15.44 -1.72 -0.50
N ILE A 144 -15.34 -1.99 0.80
CA ILE A 144 -15.97 -1.15 1.83
C ILE A 144 -15.09 0.05 2.21
N ALA A 145 -15.74 1.15 2.54
CA ALA A 145 -15.09 2.33 3.09
C ALA A 145 -14.72 2.07 4.56
N ILE A 146 -13.43 1.98 4.83
CA ILE A 146 -12.89 2.00 6.21
C ILE A 146 -12.07 3.28 6.35
N PRO A 147 -12.34 4.12 7.37
CA PRO A 147 -11.54 5.30 7.61
C PRO A 147 -10.07 4.90 7.85
N PRO A 148 -9.10 5.71 7.39
CA PRO A 148 -7.71 5.47 7.72
C PRO A 148 -7.51 5.54 9.23
N LEU A 149 -6.59 4.72 9.76
CA LEU A 149 -6.28 4.69 11.19
C LEU A 149 -5.67 6.02 11.67
N GLU A 150 -4.80 6.57 10.83
CA GLU A 150 -4.13 7.85 11.03
C GLU A 150 -3.91 8.55 9.69
N VAL A 151 -3.62 9.84 9.74
CA VAL A 151 -3.23 10.62 8.56
C VAL A 151 -1.71 10.55 8.42
N THR A 152 -1.24 10.02 7.29
CA THR A 152 0.19 9.95 6.96
C THR A 152 0.59 11.02 5.94
N PRO A 153 1.88 11.43 5.87
CA PRO A 153 2.33 12.49 4.97
C PRO A 153 2.03 12.22 3.49
N VAL A 154 2.22 10.98 3.06
CA VAL A 154 1.68 10.46 1.80
C VAL A 154 0.49 9.58 2.13
N ALA A 155 -0.62 9.75 1.41
CA ALA A 155 -1.87 9.04 1.71
C ALA A 155 -1.68 7.51 1.70
N THR A 156 -1.84 6.88 2.87
CA THR A 156 -1.87 5.42 3.03
C THR A 156 -3.24 4.96 3.51
N GLY A 157 -3.54 3.67 3.30
CA GLY A 157 -4.84 3.09 3.67
C GLY A 157 -4.70 1.80 4.45
N MET A 158 -5.66 1.55 5.32
CA MET A 158 -5.74 0.31 6.10
C MET A 158 -5.99 -0.89 5.18
N PRO A 159 -5.22 -1.98 5.30
CA PRO A 159 -5.47 -3.22 4.57
C PRO A 159 -6.78 -3.88 5.05
N LYS A 160 -7.45 -4.58 4.13
CA LYS A 160 -8.59 -5.45 4.45
C LYS A 160 -8.11 -6.87 4.24
N THR A 161 -7.93 -7.62 5.33
CA THR A 161 -7.36 -8.97 5.29
C THR A 161 -8.47 -10.03 5.13
N GLY A 162 -8.06 -11.28 4.89
CA GLY A 162 -8.99 -12.41 4.73
C GLY A 162 -9.93 -12.57 5.92
N TYR A 163 -9.41 -12.68 7.14
CA TYR A 163 -10.22 -12.85 8.34
C TYR A 163 -11.24 -11.71 8.54
N MET A 164 -10.84 -10.46 8.30
CA MET A 164 -11.76 -9.32 8.36
C MET A 164 -12.88 -9.45 7.32
N THR A 165 -12.53 -9.86 6.10
CA THR A 165 -13.48 -10.01 4.99
C THR A 165 -14.46 -11.16 5.24
N GLU A 166 -13.98 -12.29 5.75
CA GLU A 166 -14.81 -13.43 6.13
C GLU A 166 -15.78 -13.06 7.25
N SER A 167 -15.29 -12.33 8.26
CA SER A 167 -16.13 -11.82 9.35
C SER A 167 -17.20 -10.86 8.83
N MET A 168 -16.88 -9.99 7.87
CA MET A 168 -17.86 -9.11 7.23
C MET A 168 -18.95 -9.89 6.47
N ALA A 169 -18.57 -10.97 5.79
CA ALA A 169 -19.49 -11.79 5.00
C ALA A 169 -20.39 -12.69 5.85
N THR A 170 -19.94 -13.07 7.04
CA THR A 170 -20.64 -14.03 7.92
C THR A 170 -21.41 -13.38 9.06
N ARG A 171 -21.14 -12.10 9.37
CA ARG A 171 -21.94 -11.33 10.32
C ARG A 171 -23.34 -11.11 9.76
N SER A 172 -24.30 -11.91 10.24
CA SER A 172 -25.74 -11.76 10.05
C SER A 172 -26.37 -10.94 11.16
#